data_AF-A0A7S0LFZ5-F1
#
_entry.id   AF-A0A7S0LFZ5-F1
#
_cell.length_a   1.000
_cell.length_b   1.000
_cell.length_c   1.000
_cell.angle_alpha   90.00
_cell.angle_beta   90.00
_cell.angle_gamma   90.00
#
_symmetry.space_group_name_H-M   'P 1'
#
loop_
_entity.id
_entity.type
_entity.pdbx_description
1 polymer ?
#
loop_
_entity_poly.entity_id
_entity_poly.type
_entity_poly.pdbx_seq_one_letter_code
_entity_poly.pdbx_strand_id
1 'polypeptide(L)'
;QTAAFVERGVRVRALDVACTTPPASDVASMVDDADVILVSGGNTLFAVDRWHRVQLVEPLRAAMERGVVLCGGSAGAGCWFDALHSDSMDPNWYRDVMLAGGGAAADK
;
A
#
# COMPACT_ATOMS: atom_id res chain seq x y z
N GLN A 1 -11.17 -2.47 1.08
CA GLN A 1 -10.65 -3.02 2.35
C GLN A 1 -11.07 -2.21 3.58
N THR A 2 -11.68 -1.02 3.44
CA THR A 2 -11.99 -0.12 4.56
C THR A 2 -13.44 -0.18 5.09
N ALA A 3 -14.37 -0.82 4.35
CA ALA A 3 -15.80 -0.83 4.70
C ALA A 3 -16.07 -1.31 6.13
N ALA A 4 -15.43 -2.40 6.55
CA ALA A 4 -15.57 -2.94 7.90
C ALA A 4 -15.13 -1.98 9.03
N PHE A 5 -14.18 -1.07 8.76
CA PHE A 5 -13.78 -0.03 9.70
C PHE A 5 -14.86 1.06 9.80
N VAL A 6 -15.37 1.51 8.66
CA VAL A 6 -16.44 2.52 8.58
C VAL A 6 -17.70 2.03 9.29
N GLU A 7 -18.10 0.78 9.06
CA GLU A 7 -19.26 0.13 9.71
C GLU A 7 -19.14 0.07 11.24
N ARG A 8 -17.90 0.05 11.78
CA ARG A 8 -17.61 0.05 13.21
C ARG A 8 -17.45 1.46 13.79
N GLY A 9 -17.71 2.50 13.00
CA GLY A 9 -17.59 3.90 13.41
C GLY A 9 -16.15 4.40 13.48
N VAL A 10 -15.18 3.68 12.89
CA VAL A 10 -13.80 4.14 12.81
C VAL A 10 -13.69 5.24 11.76
N ARG A 11 -13.02 6.34 12.12
CA ARG A 11 -12.71 7.43 11.19
C ARG A 11 -11.68 6.93 10.16
N VAL A 12 -12.08 6.90 8.89
CA VAL A 12 -11.20 6.52 7.79
C VAL A 12 -10.83 7.76 6.97
N ARG A 13 -9.54 7.98 6.76
CA ARG A 13 -9.00 9.00 5.84
C ARG A 13 -8.17 8.30 4.77
N ALA A 14 -8.26 8.78 3.53
CA ALA A 14 -7.49 8.24 2.40
C ALA A 14 -6.33 9.17 2.06
N LEU A 15 -5.11 8.62 2.00
CA LEU A 15 -3.92 9.31 1.51
C LEU A 15 -3.57 8.74 0.13
N ASP A 16 -4.01 9.42 -0.93
CA ASP A 16 -3.76 8.98 -2.31
C ASP A 16 -2.35 9.37 -2.76
N VAL A 17 -1.38 8.50 -2.49
CA VAL A 17 -0.01 8.64 -2.99
C VAL A 17 0.19 8.03 -4.37
N ALA A 18 -0.76 7.26 -4.89
CA ALA A 18 -0.61 6.55 -6.16
C ALA A 18 -0.82 7.51 -7.34
N CYS A 19 -1.86 8.33 -7.28
CA CYS A 19 -2.24 9.23 -8.35
C CYS A 19 -1.82 10.68 -8.07
N THR A 20 -1.56 11.03 -6.80
CA THR A 20 -1.23 12.40 -6.41
C THR A 20 0.06 12.47 -5.60
N THR A 21 0.66 13.66 -5.54
CA THR A 21 1.76 13.98 -4.62
C THR A 21 1.20 14.88 -3.53
N PRO A 22 0.73 14.31 -2.40
CA PRO A 22 0.17 15.11 -1.31
C PRO A 22 1.26 16.01 -0.69
N PRO A 23 0.89 17.19 -0.15
CA PRO A 23 1.81 18.02 0.60
C PRO A 23 2.41 17.26 1.79
N ALA A 24 3.68 17.54 2.10
CA ALA A 24 4.37 16.88 3.21
C ALA A 24 3.66 17.09 4.57
N SER A 25 3.04 18.26 4.76
CA SER A 25 2.22 18.56 5.95
C SER A 25 1.02 17.62 6.09
N ASP A 26 0.39 17.26 4.97
CA ASP A 26 -0.80 16.42 4.96
C ASP A 26 -0.39 14.97 5.23
N VAL A 27 0.72 14.51 4.63
CA VAL A 27 1.31 13.21 4.94
C VAL A 27 1.64 13.10 6.42
N ALA A 28 2.38 14.05 6.98
CA ALA A 28 2.74 14.05 8.39
C ALA A 28 1.51 14.06 9.29
N SER A 29 0.57 14.98 9.07
CA SER A 29 -0.67 15.07 9.85
C SER A 29 -1.50 13.79 9.79
N MET A 30 -1.56 13.11 8.64
CA MET A 30 -2.32 11.86 8.50
C MET A 30 -1.65 10.67 9.18
N VAL A 31 -0.32 10.58 9.08
CA VAL A 31 0.46 9.46 9.63
C VAL A 31 0.65 9.60 11.15
N ASP A 32 0.80 10.82 11.66
CA ASP A 32 0.93 11.09 13.10
C ASP A 32 -0.38 10.85 13.85
N ASP A 33 -1.51 11.16 13.23
CA ASP A 33 -2.87 11.01 13.78
C ASP A 33 -3.44 9.58 13.61
N ALA A 34 -2.70 8.66 12.98
CA ALA A 34 -3.19 7.31 12.69
C ALA A 34 -2.95 6.33 13.84
N ASP A 35 -4.01 5.64 14.28
CA ASP A 35 -3.93 4.45 15.14
C ASP A 35 -3.70 3.16 14.33
N VAL A 36 -4.15 3.17 13.06
CA VAL A 36 -4.03 2.06 12.11
C VAL A 36 -3.66 2.61 10.75
N ILE A 37 -2.64 2.02 10.10
CA ILE A 37 -2.28 2.29 8.71
C ILE A 37 -2.57 1.03 7.89
N LEU A 38 -3.47 1.18 6.91
CA LEU A 38 -3.86 0.13 5.97
C LEU A 38 -3.33 0.48 4.58
N VAL A 39 -2.33 -0.25 4.08
CA VAL A 39 -1.84 -0.11 2.70
C VAL A 39 -2.64 -1.02 1.77
N SER A 40 -3.15 -0.45 0.68
CA SER A 40 -3.89 -1.20 -0.35
C SER A 40 -2.99 -2.16 -1.13
N GLY A 41 -3.58 -3.16 -1.76
CA GLY A 41 -2.89 -3.96 -2.78
C GLY A 41 -2.57 -3.15 -4.05
N GLY A 42 -1.81 -3.76 -4.97
CA GLY A 42 -1.43 -3.15 -6.24
C GLY A 42 -0.13 -3.71 -6.78
N ASN A 43 0.51 -2.97 -7.69
CA ASN A 43 1.85 -3.31 -8.16
C ASN A 43 2.89 -2.92 -7.09
N THR A 44 3.62 -3.91 -6.57
CA THR A 44 4.57 -3.74 -5.46
C THR A 44 5.73 -2.84 -5.86
N LEU A 45 6.28 -3.05 -7.05
CA LEU A 45 7.42 -2.28 -7.55
C LEU A 45 7.06 -0.81 -7.70
N PHE A 46 5.91 -0.52 -8.31
CA PHE A 46 5.40 0.83 -8.43
C PHE A 46 5.19 1.49 -7.07
N ALA A 47 4.60 0.77 -6.10
CA ALA A 47 4.39 1.31 -4.75
C ALA A 47 5.73 1.71 -4.09
N VAL A 48 6.75 0.85 -4.14
CA VAL A 48 8.07 1.13 -3.57
C VAL A 48 8.73 2.35 -4.24
N ASP A 49 8.80 2.39 -5.58
CA ASP A 49 9.34 3.55 -6.31
C ASP A 49 8.57 4.83 -5.97
N ARG A 50 7.23 4.75 -5.94
CA ARG A 50 6.37 5.90 -5.65
C ARG A 50 6.60 6.43 -4.24
N TRP A 51 6.68 5.57 -3.23
CA TRP A 51 6.90 5.98 -1.84
C TRP A 51 8.24 6.66 -1.62
N HIS A 52 9.29 6.23 -2.32
CA HIS A 52 10.56 6.95 -2.32
C HIS A 52 10.43 8.35 -2.93
N ARG A 53 9.72 8.49 -4.07
CA ARG A 53 9.50 9.79 -4.72
C ARG A 53 8.66 10.77 -3.91
N VAL A 54 7.65 10.27 -3.19
CA VAL A 54 6.80 11.10 -2.32
C VAL A 54 7.28 11.17 -0.88
N GLN A 55 8.48 10.65 -0.59
CA GLN A 55 9.12 10.68 0.74
C GLN A 55 8.25 10.08 1.87
N LEU A 56 7.48 9.04 1.55
CA LEU A 56 6.54 8.41 2.50
C LEU A 56 7.21 7.43 3.47
N VAL A 57 8.41 6.94 3.14
CA VAL A 57 9.07 5.86 3.89
C VAL A 57 9.37 6.26 5.34
N GLU A 58 9.94 7.44 5.57
CA GLU A 58 10.30 7.89 6.92
C GLU A 58 9.08 8.14 7.82
N PRO A 59 8.00 8.82 7.36
CA PRO A 59 6.75 8.89 8.12
C PRO A 59 6.21 7.51 8.53
N LEU A 60 6.21 6.53 7.61
CA LEU A 60 5.73 5.18 7.91
C LEU A 60 6.61 4.45 8.94
N ARG A 61 7.94 4.64 8.89
CA ARG A 61 8.85 4.12 9.92
C ARG A 61 8.59 4.73 11.28
N ALA A 62 8.40 6.05 11.35
CA ALA A 62 8.08 6.73 12.60
C ALA A 62 6.76 6.22 13.21
N ALA A 63 5.75 5.94 12.37
CA ALA A 63 4.51 5.33 12.83
C ALA A 63 4.72 3.89 13.35
N MET A 64 5.55 3.10 12.68
CA MET A 64 5.92 1.76 13.14
C MET A 64 6.58 1.79 14.53
N GLU A 65 7.54 2.68 14.75
CA GLU A 65 8.26 2.84 16.02
C GLU A 65 7.33 3.29 17.17
N ARG A 66 6.29 4.06 16.85
CA ARG A 66 5.23 4.46 17.80
C ARG A 66 4.26 3.34 18.17
N GLY A 67 4.29 2.20 17.49
CA GLY A 67 3.39 1.07 17.73
C GLY A 67 2.03 1.16 17.02
N VAL A 68 1.95 1.94 15.93
CA VAL A 68 0.75 1.98 15.05
C VAL A 68 0.51 0.59 14.45
N VAL A 69 -0.76 0.18 14.34
CA VAL A 69 -1.08 -1.11 13.70
C VAL A 69 -0.90 -0.98 12.19
N LEU A 70 0.07 -1.71 11.63
CA LEU A 70 0.37 -1.74 10.21
C LEU A 70 -0.25 -2.97 9.56
N CYS A 71 -1.04 -2.78 8.50
CA CYS A 71 -1.70 -3.87 7.81
C CYS A 71 -1.97 -3.55 6.33
N GLY A 72 -2.45 -4.54 5.59
CA GLY A 72 -2.78 -4.39 4.18
C GLY A 72 -3.11 -5.73 3.53
N GLY A 73 -3.37 -5.72 2.22
CA GLY A 73 -3.60 -6.93 1.44
C GLY A 73 -2.71 -7.00 0.22
N SER A 74 -2.31 -8.21 -0.19
CA SER A 74 -1.40 -8.43 -1.32
C SER A 74 -0.09 -7.61 -1.14
N ALA A 75 0.27 -6.74 -2.08
CA ALA A 75 1.41 -5.84 -1.96
C ALA A 75 1.44 -5.08 -0.62
N GLY A 76 0.29 -4.58 -0.15
CA GLY A 76 0.19 -3.87 1.12
C GLY A 76 0.30 -4.75 2.37
N ALA A 77 0.14 -6.07 2.25
CA ALA A 77 0.43 -6.99 3.34
C ALA A 77 1.94 -7.23 3.45
N GLY A 78 2.61 -7.39 2.31
CA GLY A 78 4.02 -7.75 2.25
C GLY A 78 5.00 -6.58 2.43
N CYS A 79 4.57 -5.34 2.26
CA CYS A 79 5.46 -4.18 2.29
C CYS A 79 6.05 -3.84 3.68
N TRP A 80 5.56 -4.49 4.74
CA TRP A 80 5.99 -4.25 6.13
C TRP A 80 7.17 -5.11 6.58
N PHE A 81 7.72 -5.93 5.68
CA PHE A 81 8.83 -6.84 5.96
C PHE A 81 10.08 -6.41 5.20
N ASP A 82 11.24 -6.91 5.64
CA ASP A 82 12.53 -6.61 5.01
C ASP A 82 12.64 -7.13 3.55
N ALA A 83 11.84 -8.14 3.20
CA ALA A 83 11.80 -8.72 1.87
C ALA A 83 10.40 -9.26 1.53
N LEU A 84 10.04 -9.18 0.25
CA LEU A 84 8.78 -9.67 -0.31
C LEU A 84 9.02 -10.29 -1.70
N HIS A 85 8.43 -11.46 -1.94
CA HIS A 85 8.36 -12.02 -3.29
C HIS A 85 7.34 -11.24 -4.12
N SER A 86 7.74 -10.81 -5.31
CA SER A 86 6.86 -10.06 -6.20
C SER A 86 7.13 -10.39 -7.67
N ASP A 87 6.06 -10.54 -8.42
CA ASP A 87 6.03 -10.66 -9.88
C ASP A 87 5.90 -9.28 -10.57
N SER A 88 5.88 -8.18 -9.81
CA SER A 88 5.58 -6.83 -10.29
C SER A 88 6.52 -6.27 -11.38
N MET A 89 7.66 -6.92 -11.62
CA MET A 89 8.65 -6.56 -12.65
C MET A 89 8.32 -7.07 -14.06
N ASP A 90 7.35 -7.98 -14.22
CA ASP A 90 6.95 -8.49 -15.54
C ASP A 90 5.64 -7.82 -16.03
N PRO A 91 5.70 -6.84 -16.94
CA PRO A 91 4.49 -6.16 -17.43
C PRO A 91 3.58 -7.08 -18.26
N ASN A 92 4.10 -8.19 -18.82
CA ASN A 92 3.29 -9.11 -19.61
C ASN A 92 2.44 -10.00 -18.72
N TRP A 93 2.97 -10.46 -17.57
CA TRP A 93 2.18 -11.27 -16.62
C TRP A 93 0.88 -10.54 -16.21
N TYR A 94 0.99 -9.26 -15.84
CA TYR A 94 -0.16 -8.49 -15.34
C TYR A 94 -1.22 -8.36 -16.43
N ARG A 95 -0.79 -8.01 -17.66
CA ARG A 95 -1.67 -7.92 -18.82
C ARG A 95 -2.37 -9.25 -19.06
N ASP A 96 -1.61 -10.33 -19.07
CA ASP A 96 -2.11 -11.64 -19.47
C ASP A 96 -3.06 -12.21 -18.40
N VAL A 97 -2.81 -11.98 -17.10
CA VAL A 97 -3.71 -12.43 -16.02
C VAL A 97 -4.95 -11.54 -15.85
N MET A 98 -4.79 -10.21 -15.89
CA MET A 98 -5.89 -9.28 -15.61
C MET A 98 -6.81 -9.06 -16.81
N LEU A 99 -6.29 -9.12 -18.05
CA LEU A 99 -7.11 -8.96 -19.26
C LEU A 99 -7.71 -10.28 -19.74
N ALA A 100 -7.17 -11.44 -19.35
CA ALA A 100 -7.75 -12.74 -19.69
C ALA A 100 -8.92 -13.18 -18.76
N GLY A 101 -9.35 -12.34 -17.83
CA GLY A 101 -10.54 -12.61 -17.01
C GLY A 101 -10.32 -13.64 -15.88
N GLY A 102 -9.10 -13.78 -15.38
CA GLY A 102 -8.82 -14.59 -14.18
C GLY A 102 -9.05 -16.09 -14.39
N GLY A 103 -8.16 -16.74 -15.13
CA GLY A 103 -8.27 -18.19 -15.30
C GLY A 103 -7.26 -18.81 -16.24
N ALA A 104 -5.98 -18.77 -15.88
CA ALA A 104 -5.03 -19.85 -16.13
C ALA A 104 -3.67 -19.39 -15.58
N ALA A 105 -3.22 -20.05 -14.52
CA ALA A 105 -1.81 -20.04 -14.18
C ALA A 105 -1.05 -20.59 -15.40
N ALA A 106 -0.20 -19.78 -16.01
CA ALA A 106 0.79 -20.29 -16.93
C ALA A 106 1.83 -21.04 -16.10
N ASP A 107 1.99 -22.33 -16.39
CA ASP A 107 3.01 -23.20 -15.83
C ASP A 107 4.39 -22.55 -15.93
N LYS A 108 5.21 -22.77 -14.89
CA LYS A 108 6.64 -22.45 -14.86
C LYS A 108 7.43 -23.31 -15.84
#